data_AF-A0A2U0H6C0-F1
#
_entry.id   AF-A0A2U0H6C0-F1
#
_cell.length_a   1.000
_cell.length_b   1.000
_cell.length_c   1.000
_cell.angle_alpha   90.00
_cell.angle_beta   90.00
_cell.angle_gamma   90.00
#
_symmetry.space_group_name_H-M   'P 1'
#
loop_
_entity.id
_entity.type
_entity.pdbx_description
1 polymer ?
#
loop_
_entity_poly.entity_id
_entity_poly.type
_entity_poly.pdbx_seq_one_letter_code
_entity_poly.pdbx_strand_id
1 'polypeptide(L)'
;TTIGVDEHVWRHTRFGDKYVTVIIDLTPTRNRTGPARLLDMVEGRSKAVFKQWLAGRPKEWREKIEVVAMDGFSGFKTAAAEELPDAVPVMDPFHVVRLAGEALDRCRQRVQQATLGHRGRASDPLYKARRTLHTGASLLTDKQSARLKAVFAIEEHVEVEATWGVYQRMVAAYREPDKKLGKQMMQAVIDAVSSGVPAALVEIRRLGRTLKQRAVDVLAFFDRPGTSNGPTEAINGRLEHLRGSALGFRNLTNYIARSLLESGGFRPALHPGMR
;
A
#
# COMPACT_ATOMS: atom_id res chain seq x y z
N THR A 1 8.80 -4.30 18.95
CA THR A 1 7.68 -3.36 18.67
C THR A 1 7.54 -3.08 17.19
N THR A 2 6.35 -2.77 16.69
CA THR A 2 6.11 -2.46 15.27
C THR A 2 5.25 -1.20 15.11
N ILE A 3 5.70 -0.27 14.28
CA ILE A 3 4.94 0.92 13.91
C ILE A 3 4.59 0.92 12.42
N GLY A 4 3.47 1.53 12.08
CA GLY A 4 3.04 1.84 10.72
C GLY A 4 3.14 3.34 10.48
N VAL A 5 3.48 3.74 9.25
CA VAL A 5 3.44 5.14 8.81
C VAL A 5 2.80 5.23 7.43
N ASP A 6 1.94 6.22 7.24
CA ASP A 6 1.25 6.45 5.97
C ASP A 6 0.85 7.93 5.80
N GLU A 7 0.50 8.32 4.58
CA GLU A 7 -0.10 9.61 4.29
C GLU A 7 -1.63 9.55 4.37
N HIS A 8 -2.25 10.57 4.95
CA HIS A 8 -3.70 10.70 5.01
C HIS A 8 -4.16 12.10 4.61
N VAL A 9 -5.25 12.18 3.84
CA VAL A 9 -5.83 13.46 3.42
C VAL A 9 -6.87 13.90 4.45
N TRP A 10 -6.51 14.85 5.31
CA TRP A 10 -7.44 15.29 6.37
C TRP A 10 -8.47 16.32 5.89
N ARG A 11 -8.18 17.06 4.80
CA ARG A 11 -9.10 18.04 4.20
C ARG A 11 -9.05 18.03 2.68
N HIS A 12 -10.21 18.19 2.03
CA HIS A 12 -10.30 18.30 0.57
C HIS A 12 -10.47 19.77 0.18
N THR A 13 -9.36 20.52 0.17
CA THR A 13 -9.33 21.93 -0.26
C THR A 13 -8.47 22.11 -1.51
N ARG A 14 -8.76 23.17 -2.29
CA ARG A 14 -7.98 23.52 -3.49
C ARG A 14 -6.60 24.08 -3.17
N PHE A 15 -6.44 24.69 -1.99
CA PHE A 15 -5.22 25.36 -1.53
C PHE A 15 -4.86 24.90 -0.11
N GLY A 16 -3.57 25.04 0.24
CA GLY A 16 -2.98 24.70 1.53
C GLY A 16 -2.62 23.22 1.69
N ASP A 17 -1.83 22.92 2.73
CA ASP A 17 -1.43 21.55 3.05
C ASP A 17 -2.63 20.71 3.49
N LYS A 18 -2.84 19.59 2.82
CA LYS A 18 -4.00 18.73 3.04
C LYS A 18 -3.65 17.35 3.56
N TYR A 19 -2.36 17.07 3.68
CA TYR A 19 -1.84 15.78 4.09
C TYR A 19 -1.37 15.85 5.53
N VAL A 20 -1.56 14.74 6.22
CA VAL A 20 -0.96 14.44 7.51
C VAL A 20 -0.23 13.12 7.40
N THR A 21 0.83 12.97 8.18
CA THR A 21 1.51 11.70 8.39
C THR A 21 0.85 11.02 9.57
N VAL A 22 0.23 9.87 9.35
CA VAL A 22 -0.36 9.06 10.42
C VAL A 22 0.67 8.05 10.92
N ILE A 23 0.85 7.97 12.24
CA ILE A 23 1.74 7.02 12.88
C ILE A 23 0.91 6.09 13.75
N ILE A 24 1.09 4.78 13.56
CA ILE A 24 0.21 3.76 14.12
C ILE A 24 1.04 2.72 14.84
N ASP A 25 0.58 2.28 16.00
CA ASP A 25 1.13 1.11 16.67
C ASP A 25 0.46 -0.14 16.14
N LEU A 26 1.24 -0.94 15.43
CA LEU A 26 0.83 -2.21 14.86
C LEU A 26 1.16 -3.38 15.79
N THR A 27 1.84 -3.14 16.91
CA THR A 27 2.26 -4.17 17.87
C THR A 27 1.09 -5.02 18.37
N PRO A 28 -0.08 -4.47 18.75
CA PRO A 28 -1.20 -5.28 19.21
C PRO A 28 -1.72 -6.25 18.14
N THR A 29 -1.78 -5.79 16.89
CA THR A 29 -2.25 -6.63 15.77
C THR A 29 -1.23 -7.69 15.42
N ARG A 30 0.06 -7.34 15.35
CA ARG A 30 1.15 -8.30 15.14
C ARG A 30 1.15 -9.40 16.20
N ASN A 31 0.98 -9.03 17.47
CA ASN A 31 1.01 -9.95 18.61
C ASN A 31 -0.35 -10.61 18.89
N ARG A 32 -1.39 -10.30 18.11
CA ARG A 32 -2.78 -10.77 18.31
C ARG A 32 -3.34 -10.46 19.70
N THR A 33 -2.90 -9.36 20.31
CA THR A 33 -3.38 -8.91 21.62
C THR A 33 -4.45 -7.81 21.52
N GLY A 34 -4.67 -7.26 20.33
CA GLY A 34 -5.71 -6.26 20.10
C GLY A 34 -5.63 -5.58 18.74
N PRO A 35 -6.51 -4.58 18.49
CA PRO A 35 -6.48 -3.80 17.27
C PRO A 35 -5.29 -2.84 17.24
N ALA A 36 -4.86 -2.47 16.03
CA ALA A 36 -3.92 -1.38 15.84
C ALA A 36 -4.50 -0.07 16.38
N ARG A 37 -3.61 0.83 16.80
CA ARG A 37 -4.00 2.11 17.41
C ARG A 37 -3.22 3.27 16.81
N LEU A 38 -3.90 4.38 16.57
CA LEU A 38 -3.29 5.63 16.15
C LEU A 38 -2.41 6.16 17.30
N LEU A 39 -1.11 6.28 17.07
CA LEU A 39 -0.18 6.90 18.02
C LEU A 39 -0.19 8.41 17.88
N ASP A 40 -0.14 8.90 16.65
CA ASP A 40 -0.06 10.33 16.37
C ASP A 40 -0.46 10.66 14.93
N MET A 41 -0.69 11.94 14.68
CA MET A 41 -0.97 12.51 13.37
C MET A 41 -0.30 13.87 13.27
N VAL A 42 0.66 14.00 12.34
CA VAL A 42 1.48 15.20 12.19
C VAL A 42 1.20 15.88 10.87
N GLU A 43 1.14 17.21 10.84
CA GLU A 43 0.91 17.98 9.62
C GLU A 43 2.02 17.74 8.58
N GLY A 44 1.62 17.53 7.32
CA GLY A 44 2.51 17.29 6.20
C GLY A 44 2.83 15.81 5.97
N ARG A 45 3.57 15.54 4.90
CA ARG A 45 3.91 14.19 4.41
C ARG A 45 5.36 14.05 3.92
N SER A 46 6.26 14.84 4.50
CA SER A 46 7.65 14.90 4.05
C SER A 46 8.56 14.00 4.88
N LYS A 47 9.75 13.68 4.36
CA LYS A 47 10.83 13.06 5.17
C LYS A 47 11.07 13.84 6.46
N ALA A 48 11.11 15.18 6.38
CA ALA A 48 11.40 16.04 7.52
C ALA A 48 10.36 15.91 8.62
N VAL A 49 9.07 15.84 8.26
CA VAL A 49 7.95 15.66 9.21
C VAL A 49 8.15 14.36 10.01
N PHE A 50 8.31 13.23 9.32
CA PHE A 50 8.44 11.95 10.01
C PHE A 50 9.76 11.84 10.80
N LYS A 51 10.87 12.38 10.25
CA LYS A 51 12.16 12.42 10.94
C LYS A 51 12.10 13.23 12.24
N GLN A 52 11.54 14.43 12.21
CA GLN A 52 11.41 15.28 13.39
C GLN A 52 10.51 14.62 14.44
N TRP A 53 9.42 13.98 14.01
CA TRP A 53 8.56 13.23 14.92
C TRP A 53 9.32 12.10 15.63
N LEU A 54 10.07 11.28 14.88
CA LEU A 54 10.91 10.22 15.42
C LEU A 54 11.98 10.78 16.38
N ALA A 55 12.75 11.78 15.95
CA ALA A 55 13.80 12.40 16.76
C ALA A 55 13.27 12.97 18.08
N GLY A 56 12.03 13.47 18.09
CA GLY A 56 11.33 13.96 19.27
C GLY A 56 10.80 12.87 20.22
N ARG A 57 11.02 11.57 19.94
CA ARG A 57 10.65 10.46 20.85
C ARG A 57 11.81 10.05 21.76
N PRO A 58 11.54 9.56 22.98
CA PRO A 58 12.59 9.05 23.86
C PRO A 58 13.47 8.00 23.18
N LYS A 59 14.78 8.09 23.39
CA LYS A 59 15.76 7.19 22.77
C LYS A 59 15.45 5.71 23.07
N GLU A 60 15.14 5.40 24.33
CA GLU A 60 14.77 4.04 24.76
C GLU A 60 13.52 3.49 24.05
N TRP A 61 12.59 4.36 23.65
CA TRP A 61 11.41 3.93 22.89
C TRP A 61 11.79 3.60 21.46
N ARG A 62 12.62 4.45 20.83
CA ARG A 62 13.11 4.25 19.47
C ARG A 62 13.92 2.97 19.31
N GLU A 63 14.80 2.67 20.26
CA GLU A 63 15.61 1.45 20.28
C GLU A 63 14.77 0.16 20.39
N LYS A 64 13.53 0.26 20.88
CA LYS A 64 12.60 -0.88 20.96
C LYS A 64 11.80 -1.10 19.67
N ILE A 65 11.90 -0.21 18.69
CA ILE A 65 11.23 -0.36 17.39
C ILE A 65 12.01 -1.37 16.54
N GLU A 66 11.37 -2.49 16.23
CA GLU A 66 11.98 -3.57 15.43
C GLU A 66 11.61 -3.47 13.96
N VAL A 67 10.43 -2.93 13.67
CA VAL A 67 9.86 -2.91 12.31
C VAL A 67 9.08 -1.61 12.09
N VAL A 68 9.28 -1.02 10.91
CA VAL A 68 8.51 0.12 10.41
C VAL A 68 7.80 -0.32 9.13
N ALA A 69 6.49 -0.57 9.21
CA ALA A 69 5.65 -0.78 8.05
C ALA A 69 5.35 0.58 7.41
N MET A 70 5.55 0.70 6.10
CA MET A 70 5.41 1.97 5.40
C MET A 70 4.82 1.80 4.01
N ASP A 71 4.25 2.89 3.51
CA ASP A 71 3.87 3.03 2.12
C ASP A 71 5.10 3.06 1.18
N GLY A 72 4.84 3.32 -0.11
CA GLY A 72 5.89 3.44 -1.11
C GLY A 72 6.74 4.72 -1.04
N PHE A 73 6.45 5.66 -0.14
CA PHE A 73 7.14 6.95 -0.08
C PHE A 73 8.58 6.81 0.42
N SER A 74 9.54 7.20 -0.42
CA SER A 74 10.97 7.10 -0.11
C SER A 74 11.39 7.98 1.08
N GLY A 75 10.63 9.06 1.36
CA GLY A 75 10.91 9.94 2.49
C GLY A 75 10.75 9.22 3.83
N PHE A 76 9.74 8.37 3.99
CA PHE A 76 9.56 7.60 5.22
C PHE A 76 10.65 6.56 5.41
N LYS A 77 11.06 5.85 4.35
CA LYS A 77 12.21 4.93 4.39
C LYS A 77 13.46 5.65 4.89
N THR A 78 13.77 6.80 4.31
CA THR A 78 14.98 7.54 4.64
C THR A 78 14.95 8.05 6.08
N ALA A 79 13.81 8.58 6.54
CA ALA A 79 13.65 9.01 7.93
C ALA A 79 13.78 7.84 8.92
N ALA A 80 13.16 6.69 8.62
CA ALA A 80 13.28 5.49 9.43
C ALA A 80 14.73 4.99 9.52
N ALA A 81 15.44 4.90 8.39
CA ALA A 81 16.83 4.47 8.38
C ALA A 81 17.77 5.40 9.16
N GLU A 82 17.48 6.71 9.20
CA GLU A 82 18.28 7.69 9.93
C GLU A 82 18.00 7.68 11.44
N GLU A 83 16.74 7.54 11.86
CA GLU A 83 16.35 7.69 13.28
C GLU A 83 16.14 6.35 14.02
N LEU A 84 15.97 5.27 13.27
CA LEU A 84 15.72 3.90 13.73
C LEU A 84 16.63 2.88 12.97
N PRO A 85 17.97 2.98 13.09
CA PRO A 85 18.89 2.21 12.26
C PRO A 85 18.77 0.69 12.42
N ASP A 86 18.31 0.21 13.59
CA ASP A 86 18.12 -1.22 13.87
C ASP A 86 16.74 -1.75 13.44
N ALA A 87 15.81 -0.87 13.08
CA ALA A 87 14.47 -1.26 12.67
C ALA A 87 14.46 -1.70 11.20
N VAL A 88 13.74 -2.78 10.91
CA VAL A 88 13.56 -3.29 9.54
C VAL A 88 12.43 -2.52 8.84
N PRO A 89 12.70 -1.82 7.73
CA PRO A 89 11.66 -1.24 6.89
C PRO A 89 10.90 -2.35 6.16
N VAL A 90 9.57 -2.32 6.20
CA VAL A 90 8.71 -3.25 5.46
C VAL A 90 7.80 -2.43 4.56
N MET A 91 7.88 -2.70 3.26
CA MET A 91 6.96 -2.08 2.30
C MET A 91 5.65 -2.86 2.29
N ASP A 92 4.55 -2.15 2.48
CA ASP A 92 3.23 -2.75 2.62
C ASP A 92 2.77 -3.51 1.35
N PRO A 93 2.28 -4.76 1.47
CA PRO A 93 1.83 -5.54 0.31
C PRO A 93 0.73 -4.88 -0.52
N PHE A 94 -0.20 -4.14 0.10
CA PHE A 94 -1.25 -3.45 -0.66
C PHE A 94 -0.64 -2.37 -1.56
N HIS A 95 0.32 -1.59 -1.04
CA HIS A 95 1.05 -0.60 -1.84
C HIS A 95 1.87 -1.24 -2.97
N VAL A 96 2.52 -2.37 -2.72
CA VAL A 96 3.29 -3.10 -3.73
C VAL A 96 2.38 -3.64 -4.85
N VAL A 97 1.24 -4.25 -4.49
CA VAL A 97 0.26 -4.74 -5.46
C VAL A 97 -0.41 -3.59 -6.21
N ARG A 98 -0.67 -2.45 -5.55
CA ARG A 98 -1.20 -1.24 -6.18
C ARG A 98 -0.27 -0.71 -7.27
N LEU A 99 1.05 -0.68 -7.04
CA LEU A 99 2.03 -0.28 -8.06
C LEU A 99 1.92 -1.14 -9.33
N ALA A 100 1.76 -2.46 -9.16
CA ALA A 100 1.57 -3.39 -10.26
C ALA A 100 0.21 -3.22 -10.95
N GLY A 101 -0.86 -3.00 -10.18
CA GLY A 101 -2.19 -2.69 -10.70
C GLY A 101 -2.20 -1.40 -11.52
N GLU A 102 -1.53 -0.34 -11.07
CA GLU A 102 -1.40 0.90 -11.82
C GLU A 102 -0.57 0.73 -13.09
N ALA A 103 0.47 -0.11 -13.07
CA ALA A 103 1.22 -0.47 -14.27
C ALA A 103 0.32 -1.19 -15.29
N LEU A 104 -0.50 -2.14 -14.83
CA LEU A 104 -1.49 -2.83 -15.65
C LEU A 104 -2.54 -1.89 -16.24
N ASP A 105 -3.09 -0.98 -15.44
CA ASP A 105 -4.06 -0.01 -15.93
C ASP A 105 -3.45 0.95 -16.97
N ARG A 106 -2.23 1.42 -16.76
CA ARG A 106 -1.52 2.28 -17.72
C ARG A 106 -1.22 1.54 -19.02
N CYS A 107 -0.70 0.31 -18.95
CA CYS A 107 -0.45 -0.53 -20.13
C CYS A 107 -1.74 -0.75 -20.91
N ARG A 108 -2.82 -1.16 -20.22
CA ARG A 108 -4.14 -1.36 -20.83
C ARG A 108 -4.66 -0.09 -21.51
N GLN A 109 -4.54 1.06 -20.86
CA GLN A 109 -4.98 2.34 -21.42
C GLN A 109 -4.15 2.75 -22.64
N ARG A 110 -2.83 2.56 -22.60
CA ARG A 110 -1.91 2.88 -23.70
C ARG A 110 -2.18 2.00 -24.91
N VAL A 111 -2.20 0.68 -24.73
CA VAL A 111 -2.46 -0.29 -25.82
C VAL A 111 -3.81 0.01 -26.46
N GLN A 112 -4.85 0.22 -25.67
CA GLN A 112 -6.17 0.51 -26.21
C GLN A 112 -6.24 1.84 -26.98
N GLN A 113 -5.53 2.88 -26.53
CA GLN A 113 -5.44 4.13 -27.30
C GLN A 113 -4.64 3.94 -28.59
N ALA A 114 -3.58 3.15 -28.57
CA ALA A 114 -2.77 2.87 -29.76
C ALA A 114 -3.56 2.06 -30.80
N THR A 115 -4.39 1.10 -30.38
CA THR A 115 -5.14 0.24 -31.30
C THR A 115 -6.46 0.85 -31.78
N LEU A 116 -7.15 1.63 -30.93
CA LEU A 116 -8.48 2.18 -31.26
C LEU A 116 -8.48 3.69 -31.55
N GLY A 117 -7.36 4.39 -31.32
CA GLY A 117 -7.25 5.84 -31.51
C GLY A 117 -8.04 6.68 -30.49
N HIS A 118 -8.59 6.08 -29.44
CA HIS A 118 -9.38 6.79 -28.42
C HIS A 118 -9.29 6.20 -27.01
N ARG A 119 -9.71 6.99 -26.02
CA ARG A 119 -9.90 6.53 -24.64
C ARG A 119 -11.02 5.48 -24.54
N GLY A 120 -10.99 4.67 -23.48
CA GLY A 120 -11.87 3.51 -23.34
C GLY A 120 -13.35 3.80 -23.25
N ARG A 121 -14.11 3.05 -24.04
CA ARG A 121 -15.56 3.05 -24.14
C ARG A 121 -16.12 1.72 -23.65
N ALA A 122 -17.40 1.73 -23.28
CA ALA A 122 -18.08 0.54 -22.76
C ALA A 122 -18.08 -0.65 -23.73
N SER A 123 -17.92 -0.42 -25.04
CA SER A 123 -17.85 -1.43 -26.10
C SER A 123 -16.49 -2.11 -26.21
N ASP A 124 -15.41 -1.44 -25.78
CA ASP A 124 -14.03 -1.84 -26.09
C ASP A 124 -13.62 -3.06 -25.27
N PRO A 125 -12.97 -4.08 -25.86
CA PRO A 125 -12.61 -5.32 -25.17
C PRO A 125 -11.77 -5.08 -23.90
N LEU A 126 -10.71 -4.28 -24.01
CA LEU A 126 -9.84 -3.94 -22.89
C LEU A 126 -10.56 -3.13 -21.81
N TYR A 127 -11.44 -2.20 -22.18
CA TYR A 127 -12.21 -1.44 -21.20
C TYR A 127 -13.24 -2.31 -20.47
N LYS A 128 -13.92 -3.22 -21.19
CA LYS A 128 -14.85 -4.20 -20.60
C LYS A 128 -14.14 -5.12 -19.61
N ALA A 129 -12.93 -5.56 -19.92
CA ALA A 129 -12.15 -6.46 -19.06
C ALA A 129 -11.44 -5.77 -17.89
N ARG A 130 -11.43 -4.43 -17.80
CA ARG A 130 -10.63 -3.67 -16.81
C ARG A 130 -10.75 -4.17 -15.37
N ARG A 131 -11.96 -4.51 -14.90
CA ARG A 131 -12.15 -5.03 -13.53
C ARG A 131 -11.69 -6.48 -13.40
N THR A 132 -11.94 -7.29 -14.43
CA THR A 132 -11.55 -8.70 -14.48
C THR A 132 -10.03 -8.87 -14.49
N LEU A 133 -9.29 -7.94 -15.10
CA LEU A 133 -7.83 -7.92 -15.09
C LEU A 133 -7.24 -7.81 -13.67
N HIS A 134 -7.93 -7.11 -12.75
CA HIS A 134 -7.51 -6.98 -11.34
C HIS A 134 -8.02 -8.11 -10.43
N THR A 135 -8.90 -8.99 -10.93
CA THR A 135 -9.32 -10.16 -10.16
C THR A 135 -8.17 -11.16 -10.11
N GLY A 136 -7.81 -11.62 -8.91
CA GLY A 136 -6.78 -12.66 -8.76
C GLY A 136 -7.17 -13.93 -9.52
N ALA A 137 -6.24 -14.54 -10.26
CA ALA A 137 -6.51 -15.60 -11.23
C ALA A 137 -7.25 -16.81 -10.62
N SER A 138 -6.93 -17.16 -9.37
CA SER A 138 -7.60 -18.22 -8.60
C SER A 138 -9.05 -17.91 -8.19
N LEU A 139 -9.50 -16.66 -8.36
CA LEU A 139 -10.84 -16.18 -8.01
C LEU A 139 -11.68 -15.84 -9.26
N LEU A 140 -11.15 -16.07 -10.46
CA LEU A 140 -11.88 -15.83 -11.68
C LEU A 140 -12.97 -16.90 -11.86
N THR A 141 -14.19 -16.46 -12.18
CA THR A 141 -15.23 -17.38 -12.65
C THR A 141 -14.93 -17.84 -14.08
N ASP A 142 -15.53 -18.94 -14.53
CA ASP A 142 -15.35 -19.43 -15.90
C ASP A 142 -15.68 -18.36 -16.95
N LYS A 143 -16.73 -17.58 -16.71
CA LYS A 143 -17.13 -16.44 -17.56
C LYS A 143 -16.06 -15.35 -17.61
N GLN A 144 -15.42 -15.07 -16.48
CA GLN A 144 -14.33 -14.08 -16.40
C GLN A 144 -13.07 -14.61 -17.08
N SER A 145 -12.71 -15.87 -16.86
CA SER A 145 -11.59 -16.55 -17.51
C SER A 145 -11.77 -16.58 -19.04
N ALA A 146 -12.95 -16.96 -19.53
CA ALA A 146 -13.26 -16.94 -20.96
C ALA A 146 -13.15 -15.53 -21.57
N ARG A 147 -13.58 -14.50 -20.83
CA ARG A 147 -13.42 -13.10 -21.26
C ARG A 147 -11.94 -12.72 -21.40
N LEU A 148 -11.10 -13.07 -20.43
CA LEU A 148 -9.67 -12.78 -20.51
C LEU A 148 -9.01 -13.52 -21.67
N LYS A 149 -9.32 -14.82 -21.85
CA LYS A 149 -8.85 -15.60 -23.00
C LYS A 149 -9.21 -14.93 -24.33
N ALA A 150 -10.45 -14.47 -24.49
CA ALA A 150 -10.88 -13.77 -25.70
C ALA A 150 -10.16 -12.43 -25.91
N VAL A 151 -9.85 -11.71 -24.83
CA VAL A 151 -9.09 -10.45 -24.89
C VAL A 151 -7.63 -10.71 -25.27
N PHE A 152 -7.01 -11.76 -24.72
CA PHE A 152 -5.60 -12.09 -24.95
C PHE A 152 -5.36 -12.83 -26.27
N ALA A 153 -6.41 -13.37 -26.92
CA ALA A 153 -6.32 -13.92 -28.26
C ALA A 153 -6.05 -12.86 -29.36
N ILE A 154 -6.13 -11.57 -29.03
CA ILE A 154 -5.85 -10.45 -29.93
C ILE A 154 -4.37 -10.10 -29.80
N GLU A 155 -3.61 -10.21 -30.90
CA GLU A 155 -2.15 -10.05 -30.91
C GLU A 155 -1.69 -8.70 -30.36
N GLU A 156 -2.42 -7.63 -30.67
CA GLU A 156 -2.13 -6.28 -30.21
C GLU A 156 -2.27 -6.12 -28.68
N HIS A 157 -2.88 -7.08 -27.99
CA HIS A 157 -3.04 -7.08 -26.54
C HIS A 157 -1.94 -7.83 -25.78
N VAL A 158 -0.93 -8.38 -26.46
CA VAL A 158 0.16 -9.16 -25.85
C VAL A 158 0.86 -8.43 -24.71
N GLU A 159 1.04 -7.11 -24.82
CA GLU A 159 1.66 -6.31 -23.75
C GLU A 159 0.79 -6.28 -22.48
N VAL A 160 -0.53 -6.26 -22.64
CA VAL A 160 -1.50 -6.28 -21.53
C VAL A 160 -1.50 -7.65 -20.88
N GLU A 161 -1.46 -8.73 -21.65
CA GLU A 161 -1.37 -10.10 -21.13
C GLU A 161 -0.09 -10.30 -20.32
N ALA A 162 1.07 -9.90 -20.86
CA ALA A 162 2.35 -10.00 -20.17
C ALA A 162 2.34 -9.20 -18.85
N THR A 163 1.80 -7.99 -18.89
CA THR A 163 1.67 -7.12 -17.71
C THR A 163 0.71 -7.71 -16.67
N TRP A 164 -0.40 -8.29 -17.12
CA TRP A 164 -1.34 -9.02 -16.27
C TRP A 164 -0.67 -10.23 -15.61
N GLY A 165 0.12 -11.00 -16.35
CA GLY A 165 0.87 -12.13 -15.81
C GLY A 165 1.86 -11.74 -14.71
N VAL A 166 2.55 -10.60 -14.84
CA VAL A 166 3.39 -10.04 -13.76
C VAL A 166 2.54 -9.70 -12.54
N TYR A 167 1.45 -8.95 -12.73
CA TYR A 167 0.53 -8.59 -11.65
C TYR A 167 0.01 -9.83 -10.90
N GLN A 168 -0.43 -10.85 -11.61
CA GLN A 168 -0.95 -12.08 -11.02
C GLN A 168 0.11 -12.86 -10.24
N ARG A 169 1.36 -12.92 -10.73
CA ARG A 169 2.46 -13.56 -9.98
C ARG A 169 2.78 -12.82 -8.69
N MET A 170 2.71 -11.49 -8.68
CA MET A 170 2.87 -10.70 -7.44
C MET A 170 1.74 -10.96 -6.45
N VAL A 171 0.48 -11.00 -6.92
CA VAL A 171 -0.68 -11.33 -6.08
C VAL A 171 -0.56 -12.75 -5.52
N ALA A 172 -0.15 -13.72 -6.34
CA ALA A 172 0.05 -15.10 -5.93
C ALA A 172 1.13 -15.21 -4.85
N ALA A 173 2.28 -14.54 -5.03
CA ALA A 173 3.36 -14.54 -4.05
C ALA A 173 2.90 -14.06 -2.66
N TYR A 174 2.11 -12.98 -2.58
CA TYR A 174 1.58 -12.50 -1.29
C TYR A 174 0.49 -13.39 -0.69
N ARG A 175 -0.31 -14.06 -1.53
CA ARG A 175 -1.37 -14.99 -1.09
C ARG A 175 -0.83 -16.35 -0.67
N GLU A 176 0.40 -16.69 -1.06
CA GLU A 176 1.04 -17.95 -0.71
C GLU A 176 1.06 -18.16 0.82
N PRO A 177 0.46 -19.25 1.32
CA PRO A 177 0.50 -19.60 2.73
C PRO A 177 1.93 -19.80 3.27
N ASP A 178 2.80 -20.48 2.53
CA ASP A 178 4.20 -20.64 2.93
C ASP A 178 5.00 -19.37 2.64
N LYS A 179 5.43 -18.66 3.69
CA LYS A 179 6.16 -17.40 3.52
C LYS A 179 7.54 -17.56 2.90
N LYS A 180 8.19 -18.72 3.03
CA LYS A 180 9.46 -18.99 2.35
C LYS A 180 9.21 -19.13 0.84
N LEU A 181 8.19 -19.89 0.46
CA LEU A 181 7.80 -20.04 -0.95
C LEU A 181 7.31 -18.71 -1.53
N GLY A 182 6.45 -17.98 -0.83
CA GLY A 182 5.98 -16.65 -1.24
C GLY A 182 7.13 -15.66 -1.46
N LYS A 183 8.16 -15.69 -0.60
CA LYS A 183 9.39 -14.90 -0.76
C LYS A 183 10.14 -15.29 -2.03
N GLN A 184 10.33 -16.58 -2.29
CA GLN A 184 10.98 -17.08 -3.50
C GLN A 184 10.20 -16.67 -4.76
N MET A 185 8.87 -16.77 -4.73
CA MET A 185 8.00 -16.33 -5.83
C MET A 185 8.12 -14.82 -6.08
N MET A 186 8.11 -14.00 -5.02
CA MET A 186 8.25 -12.54 -5.16
C MET A 186 9.65 -12.18 -5.67
N GLN A 187 10.71 -12.81 -5.15
CA GLN A 187 12.08 -12.61 -5.62
C GLN A 187 12.19 -12.93 -7.11
N ALA A 188 11.65 -14.06 -7.55
CA ALA A 188 11.64 -14.46 -8.95
C ALA A 188 10.90 -13.44 -9.85
N VAL A 189 9.81 -12.85 -9.36
CA VAL A 189 9.15 -11.75 -10.08
C VAL A 189 10.05 -10.52 -10.17
N ILE A 190 10.65 -10.09 -9.04
CA ILE A 190 11.55 -8.93 -9.00
C ILE A 190 12.70 -9.12 -9.99
N ASP A 191 13.34 -10.28 -9.99
CA ASP A 191 14.47 -10.59 -10.89
C ASP A 191 14.04 -10.53 -12.35
N ALA A 192 12.90 -11.16 -12.68
CA ALA A 192 12.35 -11.20 -14.03
C ALA A 192 11.98 -9.81 -14.58
N VAL A 193 11.54 -8.88 -13.73
CA VAL A 193 11.20 -7.52 -14.16
C VAL A 193 12.34 -6.51 -14.03
N SER A 194 13.44 -6.90 -13.39
CA SER A 194 14.60 -6.03 -13.14
C SER A 194 15.63 -6.03 -14.27
N SER A 195 15.62 -7.04 -15.13
CA SER A 195 16.58 -7.22 -16.23
C SER A 195 15.92 -7.88 -17.44
N GLY A 196 16.42 -7.63 -18.65
CA GLY A 196 15.96 -8.32 -19.86
C GLY A 196 14.52 -8.02 -20.32
N VAL A 197 13.83 -7.05 -19.70
CA VAL A 197 12.44 -6.71 -20.06
C VAL A 197 12.41 -6.00 -21.43
N PRO A 198 11.63 -6.50 -22.42
CA PRO A 198 11.47 -5.87 -23.73
C PRO A 198 11.10 -4.38 -23.65
N ALA A 199 11.60 -3.58 -24.59
CA ALA A 199 11.34 -2.13 -24.62
C ALA A 199 9.84 -1.78 -24.75
N ALA A 200 9.07 -2.65 -25.41
CA ALA A 200 7.62 -2.52 -25.56
C ALA A 200 6.87 -2.55 -24.21
N LEU A 201 7.39 -3.26 -23.20
CA LEU A 201 6.76 -3.36 -21.87
C LEU A 201 7.16 -2.16 -20.97
N VAL A 202 6.81 -0.95 -21.42
CA VAL A 202 7.20 0.32 -20.80
C VAL A 202 6.82 0.38 -19.31
N GLU A 203 5.60 -0.02 -18.97
CA GLU A 203 5.07 0.02 -17.61
C GLU A 203 5.76 -0.99 -16.70
N ILE A 204 6.11 -2.18 -17.22
CA ILE A 204 6.88 -3.19 -16.49
C ILE A 204 8.31 -2.73 -16.25
N ARG A 205 8.98 -2.09 -17.22
CA ARG A 205 10.32 -1.51 -17.00
C ARG A 205 10.31 -0.44 -15.91
N ARG A 206 9.24 0.35 -15.81
CA ARG A 206 9.07 1.32 -14.72
C ARG A 206 8.83 0.62 -13.38
N LEU A 207 7.92 -0.35 -13.33
CA LEU A 207 7.64 -1.15 -12.13
C LEU A 207 8.91 -1.86 -11.64
N GLY A 208 9.65 -2.50 -12.54
CA GLY A 208 10.88 -3.23 -12.24
C GLY A 208 11.98 -2.36 -11.64
N ARG A 209 12.16 -1.13 -12.11
CA ARG A 209 13.08 -0.16 -11.46
C ARG A 209 12.70 0.09 -10.00
N THR A 210 11.41 0.34 -9.74
CA THR A 210 10.92 0.57 -8.38
C THR A 210 11.10 -0.67 -7.51
N LEU A 211 10.70 -1.85 -8.00
CA LEU A 211 10.83 -3.11 -7.26
C LEU A 211 12.29 -3.45 -6.97
N LYS A 212 13.20 -3.25 -7.93
CA LYS A 212 14.64 -3.44 -7.72
C LYS A 212 15.18 -2.54 -6.61
N GLN A 213 14.82 -1.26 -6.63
CA GLN A 213 15.25 -0.29 -5.62
C GLN A 213 14.70 -0.61 -4.22
N ARG A 214 13.52 -1.22 -4.14
CA ARG A 214 12.80 -1.52 -2.89
C ARG A 214 12.80 -3.01 -2.54
N ALA A 215 13.60 -3.83 -3.22
CA ALA A 215 13.51 -5.30 -3.13
C ALA A 215 13.65 -5.80 -1.69
N VAL A 216 14.62 -5.26 -0.95
CA VAL A 216 14.84 -5.61 0.47
C VAL A 216 13.57 -5.36 1.29
N ASP A 217 12.95 -4.18 1.15
CA ASP A 217 11.77 -3.80 1.93
C ASP A 217 10.52 -4.62 1.54
N VAL A 218 10.40 -4.97 0.25
CA VAL A 218 9.32 -5.81 -0.29
C VAL A 218 9.43 -7.23 0.24
N LEU A 219 10.66 -7.77 0.27
CA LEU A 219 10.93 -9.14 0.71
C LEU A 219 10.91 -9.29 2.23
N ALA A 220 11.23 -8.23 2.97
CA ALA A 220 11.20 -8.20 4.43
C ALA A 220 9.81 -8.55 5.00
N PHE A 221 8.72 -8.26 4.26
CA PHE A 221 7.37 -8.67 4.63
C PHE A 221 7.27 -10.19 4.87
N PHE A 222 7.95 -11.00 4.05
CA PHE A 222 7.89 -12.45 4.14
C PHE A 222 8.70 -13.00 5.32
N ASP A 223 9.75 -12.31 5.73
CA ASP A 223 10.56 -12.68 6.90
C ASP A 223 9.91 -12.24 8.22
N ARG A 224 9.01 -11.26 8.16
CA ARG A 224 8.32 -10.67 9.33
C ARG A 224 6.80 -10.75 9.16
N PRO A 225 6.18 -11.94 9.13
CA PRO A 225 4.75 -12.06 8.91
C PRO A 225 3.94 -11.31 9.98
N GLY A 226 2.82 -10.71 9.55
CA GLY A 226 1.97 -9.88 10.42
C GLY A 226 2.42 -8.43 10.59
N THR A 227 3.40 -7.97 9.79
CA THR A 227 3.91 -6.58 9.80
C THR A 227 3.45 -5.76 8.58
N SER A 228 2.29 -6.05 8.01
CA SER A 228 1.72 -5.19 6.97
C SER A 228 1.21 -3.88 7.55
N ASN A 229 1.11 -2.87 6.70
CA ASN A 229 0.41 -1.61 6.99
C ASN A 229 -1.11 -1.77 6.76
N GLY A 230 -1.62 -2.98 6.54
CA GLY A 230 -3.06 -3.25 6.38
C GLY A 230 -3.93 -2.71 7.52
N PRO A 231 -3.52 -2.80 8.81
CA PRO A 231 -4.27 -2.16 9.89
C PRO A 231 -4.26 -0.62 9.80
N THR A 232 -3.26 -0.03 9.16
CA THR A 232 -3.21 1.42 8.90
C THR A 232 -4.31 1.85 7.94
N GLU A 233 -4.60 1.05 6.91
CA GLU A 233 -5.76 1.29 6.03
C GLU A 233 -7.10 1.22 6.80
N ALA A 234 -7.21 0.31 7.77
CA ALA A 234 -8.40 0.25 8.62
C ALA A 234 -8.53 1.50 9.51
N ILE A 235 -7.41 2.02 10.03
CA ILE A 235 -7.40 3.31 10.73
C ILE A 235 -7.77 4.44 9.78
N ASN A 236 -7.14 4.55 8.61
CA ASN A 236 -7.48 5.55 7.58
C ASN A 236 -8.97 5.51 7.23
N GLY A 237 -9.56 4.33 7.05
CA GLY A 237 -10.99 4.18 6.81
C GLY A 237 -11.87 4.70 7.95
N ARG A 238 -11.46 4.51 9.22
CA ARG A 238 -12.14 5.12 10.38
C ARG A 238 -11.98 6.63 10.39
N LEU A 239 -10.81 7.15 10.03
CA LEU A 239 -10.55 8.59 9.93
C LEU A 239 -11.40 9.25 8.83
N GLU A 240 -11.54 8.58 7.69
CA GLU A 240 -12.45 8.96 6.59
C GLU A 240 -13.91 8.97 7.06
N HIS A 241 -14.34 7.93 7.77
CA HIS A 241 -15.70 7.84 8.33
C HIS A 241 -15.96 8.95 9.35
N LEU A 242 -15.04 9.18 10.28
CA LEU A 242 -15.11 10.25 11.27
C LEU A 242 -15.27 11.62 10.59
N ARG A 243 -14.48 11.87 9.54
CA ARG A 243 -14.59 13.10 8.74
C ARG A 243 -15.95 13.23 8.06
N GLY A 244 -16.47 12.13 7.52
CA GLY A 244 -17.81 12.07 6.92
C GLY A 244 -18.90 12.42 7.94
N SER A 245 -18.89 11.78 9.10
CA SER A 245 -19.86 12.00 10.18
C SER A 245 -19.79 13.40 10.79
N ALA A 246 -18.61 14.01 10.83
CA ALA A 246 -18.41 15.38 11.29
C ALA A 246 -18.73 16.46 10.23
N LEU A 247 -19.09 16.07 9.01
CA LEU A 247 -19.26 16.98 7.84
C LEU A 247 -17.99 17.81 7.54
N GLY A 248 -16.82 17.20 7.79
CA GLY A 248 -15.52 17.82 7.60
C GLY A 248 -15.00 18.57 8.83
N PHE A 249 -13.69 18.85 8.82
CA PHE A 249 -13.01 19.59 9.87
C PHE A 249 -12.36 20.85 9.30
N ARG A 250 -12.44 21.97 10.02
CA ARG A 250 -11.78 23.24 9.66
C ARG A 250 -10.43 23.44 10.36
N ASN A 251 -10.25 22.79 11.51
CA ASN A 251 -9.09 22.94 12.38
C ASN A 251 -8.41 21.57 12.54
N LEU A 252 -7.10 21.52 12.23
CA LEU A 252 -6.33 20.28 12.28
C LEU A 252 -6.18 19.75 13.70
N THR A 253 -5.95 20.60 14.70
CA THR A 253 -5.86 20.20 16.11
C THR A 253 -7.12 19.46 16.57
N ASN A 254 -8.30 19.97 16.20
CA ASN A 254 -9.57 19.31 16.52
C ASN A 254 -9.70 17.95 15.81
N TYR A 255 -9.23 17.87 14.56
CA TYR A 255 -9.23 16.62 13.82
C TYR A 255 -8.30 15.59 14.44
N ILE A 256 -7.08 15.97 14.81
CA ILE A 256 -6.10 15.12 15.49
C ILE A 256 -6.66 14.62 16.82
N ALA A 257 -7.16 15.53 17.67
CA ALA A 257 -7.70 15.17 18.97
C ALA A 257 -8.86 14.16 18.85
N ARG A 258 -9.80 14.39 17.93
CA ARG A 258 -10.93 13.48 17.70
C ARG A 258 -10.49 12.14 17.12
N SER A 259 -9.51 12.15 16.21
CA SER A 259 -8.93 10.95 15.61
C SER A 259 -8.22 10.08 16.65
N LEU A 260 -7.46 10.70 17.55
CA LEU A 260 -6.81 10.02 18.67
C LEU A 260 -7.83 9.44 19.64
N LEU A 261 -8.88 10.18 19.99
CA LEU A 261 -9.95 9.66 20.86
C LEU A 261 -10.64 8.43 20.25
N GLU A 262 -10.94 8.47 18.96
CA GLU A 262 -11.65 7.39 18.25
C GLU A 262 -10.76 6.17 17.98
N SER A 263 -9.50 6.39 17.61
CA SER A 263 -8.62 5.36 17.03
C SER A 263 -7.32 5.12 17.81
N GLY A 264 -7.05 5.88 18.87
CA GLY A 264 -5.84 5.76 19.70
C GLY A 264 -5.86 4.61 20.71
N GLY A 265 -6.96 3.85 20.76
CA GLY A 265 -7.09 2.70 21.65
C GLY A 265 -7.29 3.09 23.12
N PHE A 266 -7.74 4.33 23.38
CA PHE A 266 -8.24 4.72 24.69
C PHE A 266 -9.41 3.81 25.05
N ARG A 267 -9.36 3.17 26.23
CA ARG A 267 -10.52 2.47 26.79
C ARG A 267 -11.35 3.51 27.52
N PRO A 268 -12.56 3.88 27.04
CA PRO A 268 -13.44 4.70 27.85
C PRO A 268 -13.77 3.89 29.11
N ALA A 269 -13.39 4.41 30.27
CA ALA A 269 -13.92 3.92 31.53
C ALA A 269 -15.38 4.38 31.60
N LEU A 270 -16.29 3.59 31.01
CA LEU A 270 -17.72 3.79 31.18
C LEU A 270 -18.03 3.48 32.65
N HIS A 271 -18.39 4.52 33.41
CA HIS A 271 -18.67 4.49 34.86
C HIS A 271 -17.45 4.14 35.73
N PRO A 272 -16.55 5.11 36.01
CA PRO A 272 -15.40 4.92 36.89
C PRO A 272 -15.75 4.55 38.35
N GLY A 273 -17.03 4.68 38.75
CA GLY A 273 -17.51 4.55 40.13
C GLY A 273 -18.30 3.29 40.46
N MET A 274 -18.36 2.28 39.58
CA MET A 274 -18.90 0.96 39.93
C MET A 274 -17.76 -0.04 40.06
N ARG A 275 -17.15 -0.07 41.25
CA ARG A 275 -16.32 -1.17 41.75
C ARG A 275 -16.76 -1.49 43.16
#